data_AF-A0A5C6Y070-F1
#
_entry.id   AF-A0A5C6Y070-F1
#
_cell.length_a   1.000
_cell.length_b   1.000
_cell.length_c   1.000
_cell.angle_alpha   90.00
_cell.angle_beta   90.00
_cell.angle_gamma   90.00
#
_symmetry.space_group_name_H-M   'P 1'
#
loop_
_entity.id
_entity.type
_entity.pdbx_description
1 polymer ?
#
loop_
_entity_poly.entity_id
_entity_poly.type
_entity_poly.pdbx_seq_one_letter_code
_entity_poly.pdbx_strand_id
1 'polypeptide(L)' 'MRKGFNGLSGIVKEHMDQNQNTNVVYAFINKKKDKLKLLHWRVGGFVLYYKRLEKGIFELPEYNIEEGL' A
#
# COMPACT_ATOMS: atom_id res chain seq x y z
N MET A 1 -1.54 -2.41 12.89
CA MET A 1 -1.07 -1.50 11.82
C MET A 1 -0.96 -0.09 12.40
N ARG A 2 0.16 0.22 13.07
CA ARG A 2 0.34 1.46 13.85
C ARG A 2 1.00 2.60 13.04
N LYS A 3 1.64 2.27 11.91
CA LYS A 3 2.36 3.24 11.06
C LYS A 3 1.38 4.11 10.26
N GLY A 4 1.61 5.43 10.28
CA GLY A 4 0.98 6.44 9.41
C GLY A 4 1.87 6.78 8.20
N PHE A 5 1.76 7.98 7.66
CA PHE A 5 2.52 8.43 6.48
C PHE A 5 4.02 8.13 6.58
N ASN A 6 4.75 8.78 7.51
CA ASN A 6 6.21 8.65 7.64
C ASN A 6 6.67 7.20 7.87
N GLY A 7 5.89 6.45 8.65
CA GLY A 7 6.23 5.07 8.97
C GLY A 7 6.03 4.11 7.79
N LEU A 8 5.09 4.40 6.89
CA LEU A 8 4.81 3.62 5.68
C LEU A 8 5.67 4.06 4.51
N SER A 9 5.85 5.38 4.30
CA SER A 9 6.75 5.92 3.28
C SER A 9 8.19 5.48 3.51
N GLY A 10 8.63 5.39 4.78
CA GLY A 10 9.93 4.83 5.11
C GLY A 10 10.13 3.36 4.73
N ILE A 11 9.06 2.57 4.61
CA ILE A 11 9.13 1.16 4.16
C ILE A 11 9.31 1.07 2.65
N VAL A 12 8.64 1.96 1.91
CA VAL A 12 8.65 1.94 0.44
C VAL A 12 9.68 2.87 -0.16
N LYS A 13 10.48 3.56 0.65
CA LYS A 13 11.42 4.61 0.21
C LYS A 13 12.42 4.11 -0.83
N GLU A 14 12.85 2.85 -0.73
CA GLU A 14 13.78 2.22 -1.68
C GLU A 14 13.12 1.86 -3.02
N HIS A 15 11.79 1.70 -3.04
CA HIS A 15 11.01 1.38 -4.24
C HIS A 15 10.28 2.60 -4.82
N MET A 16 10.16 3.67 -4.03
CA MET A 16 9.67 4.99 -4.42
C MET A 16 10.83 5.79 -5.00
N ASP A 17 11.29 5.40 -6.18
CA ASP A 17 12.24 6.23 -6.91
C ASP A 17 11.57 7.58 -7.22
N GLN A 18 12.15 8.66 -6.71
CA GLN A 18 11.49 9.95 -6.51
C GLN A 18 11.02 10.66 -7.79
N ASN A 19 11.29 10.09 -8.97
CA ASN A 19 11.16 10.78 -10.24
C ASN A 19 10.32 10.07 -11.32
N GLN A 20 9.84 8.83 -11.13
CA GLN A 20 9.32 8.08 -12.29
C GLN A 20 7.91 7.51 -12.22
N ASN A 21 7.23 7.45 -11.06
CA ASN A 21 5.94 6.77 -11.01
C ASN A 21 4.90 7.45 -10.11
N THR A 22 4.37 8.58 -10.57
CA THR A 22 3.17 9.26 -10.03
C THR A 22 1.92 8.38 -9.99
N ASN A 23 1.96 7.19 -10.60
CA ASN A 23 0.83 6.26 -10.73
C ASN A 23 0.95 5.00 -9.87
N VAL A 24 2.00 4.86 -9.05
CA VAL A 24 2.15 3.68 -8.17
C VAL A 24 1.42 3.89 -6.85
N VAL A 25 0.67 2.87 -6.44
CA VAL A 25 -0.04 2.80 -5.16
C VAL A 25 0.48 1.60 -4.39
N TYR A 26 0.92 1.84 -3.15
CA TYR A 26 1.39 0.78 -2.26
C TYR A 26 0.26 0.34 -1.33
N ALA A 27 -0.10 -0.94 -1.42
CA ALA A 27 -1.12 -1.55 -0.58
C ALA A 27 -0.49 -2.24 0.64
N PHE A 28 -0.94 -1.86 1.83
CA PHE A 28 -0.55 -2.48 3.09
C PHE A 28 -1.75 -3.15 3.72
N ILE A 29 -1.68 -4.45 3.92
CA ILE A 29 -2.67 -5.23 4.65
C ILE A 29 -2.13 -5.61 6.03
N ASN A 30 -2.98 -5.64 7.05
CA ASN A 30 -2.56 -6.11 8.36
C ASN A 30 -2.59 -7.65 8.44
N LYS A 31 -1.96 -8.21 9.48
CA LYS A 31 -1.92 -9.68 9.69
C LYS A 31 -3.29 -10.35 9.73
N LYS A 32 -4.32 -9.68 10.29
CA LYS A 32 -5.70 -10.20 10.33
C LYS A 32 -6.44 -10.06 9.00
N LYS A 33 -5.84 -9.39 8.00
CA LYS A 33 -6.43 -9.10 6.69
C LYS A 33 -7.77 -8.36 6.73
N ASP A 34 -8.08 -7.65 7.81
CA ASP A 34 -9.32 -6.88 7.99
C ASP A 34 -9.12 -5.37 7.78
N LYS A 35 -7.88 -4.94 7.55
CA LYS A 35 -7.47 -3.53 7.42
C LYS A 35 -6.52 -3.36 6.23
N LEU A 36 -6.86 -2.40 5.38
CA LEU A 36 -6.09 -2.01 4.20
C LEU A 36 -5.72 -0.53 4.27
N LYS A 37 -4.44 -0.23 4.07
CA LYS A 37 -3.95 1.13 3.82
C LYS A 37 -3.38 1.22 2.41
N LEU A 38 -3.78 2.25 1.67
CA LEU A 38 -3.21 2.56 0.36
C LEU A 38 -2.42 3.85 0.48
N LEU A 39 -1.10 3.77 0.30
CA LEU A 39 -0.21 4.91 0.28
C LEU A 39 0.12 5.27 -1.17
N HIS A 40 -0.09 6.52 -1.54
CA HIS A 40 0.27 7.01 -2.86
C HIS A 40 0.81 8.43 -2.79
N TRP A 41 1.78 8.74 -3.65
CA TRP A 41 2.26 10.11 -3.83
C TRP A 41 1.44 10.78 -4.93
N ARG A 42 0.96 12.00 -4.66
CA ARG A 42 0.31 12.86 -5.64
C ARG A 42 0.97 14.23 -5.60
N VAL A 43 0.63 15.07 -6.58
CA VAL A 43 1.05 16.47 -6.59
C VAL A 43 0.74 17.10 -5.24
N GLY A 44 1.76 17.58 -4.55
CA GLY A 44 1.63 18.22 -3.23
C GLY A 44 1.82 17.31 -2.01
N GLY A 45 1.92 15.99 -2.16
CA GLY A 45 2.31 15.12 -1.04
C GLY A 45 1.74 13.70 -1.04
N PHE A 46 1.93 13.01 0.09
CA PHE A 46 1.36 11.70 0.32
C PHE A 46 -0.13 11.77 0.63
N VAL A 47 -0.86 10.82 0.08
CA VAL A 47 -2.25 10.55 0.42
C VAL A 47 -2.36 9.11 0.91
N LEU A 48 -3.21 8.90 1.92
CA LEU A 48 -3.38 7.62 2.59
C LEU A 48 -4.86 7.31 2.74
N TYR A 49 -5.33 6.31 2.00
CA TYR A 49 -6.66 5.74 2.22
C TYR A 49 -6.57 4.65 3.29
N TYR A 50 -7.56 4.58 4.17
CA TYR A 50 -7.64 3.55 5.19
C TYR A 50 -9.04 2.93 5.23
N LYS A 51 -9.12 1.63 4.90
CA LYS A 51 -10.35 0.85 4.95
C LYS A 51 -10.22 -0.22 6.04
N ARG A 52 -11.23 -0.30 6.90
CA ARG A 52 -11.43 -1.37 7.87
C ARG A 52 -12.73 -2.08 7.52
N LEU A 53 -12.70 -3.41 7.50
CA LEU A 53 -13.91 -4.21 7.35
C LEU A 53 -14.56 -4.40 8.72
N GLU A 54 -15.88 -4.27 8.78
CA GLU A 54 -16.66 -4.61 9.98
C GLU A 54 -16.76 -6.13 10.17
N LYS A 55 -16.74 -6.89 9.06
CA LYS A 55 -16.72 -8.35 9.04
C LYS A 55 -15.93 -8.87 7.84
N GLY A 56 -15.29 -10.03 8.01
CA GLY A 56 -14.55 -10.72 6.95
C GLY A 56 -13.10 -10.26 6.81
N ILE A 57 -12.46 -10.70 5.73
CA ILE A 57 -11.08 -10.37 5.37
C ILE A 57 -11.02 -9.95 3.90
N PHE A 58 -10.00 -9.17 3.53
CA PHE A 58 -9.66 -8.98 2.14
C PHE A 58 -9.06 -10.27 1.58
N GLU A 59 -9.56 -10.69 0.43
CA GLU A 59 -8.91 -11.70 -0.40
C GLU A 59 -7.64 -11.10 -1.00
N LEU A 60 -6.55 -11.87 -0.94
CA LEU A 60 -5.31 -11.49 -1.57
C LEU A 60 -5.27 -12.14 -2.95
N PRO A 61 -4.75 -11.44 -3.97
CA PRO A 61 -4.55 -12.05 -5.27
C PRO A 61 -3.57 -13.22 -5.13
N GLU A 62 -3.87 -14.33 -5.79
CA GLU A 62 -2.87 -15.36 -6.06
C GLU A 62 -1.98 -14.82 -7.17
N TYR A 63 -0.73 -14.50 -6.82
CA TYR A 63 0.23 -14.03 -7.81
C TYR A 63 0.89 -15.26 -8.44
N ASN A 64 0.53 -15.56 -9.69
CA ASN A 64 1.24 -16.57 -10.45
C ASN A 64 2.55 -15.93 -10.93
N ILE A 65 3.67 -16.34 -10.31
CA ILE A 65 4.98 -15.68 -10.52
C ILE A 65 5.46 -15.80 -11.97
N GLU A 66 4.89 -16.73 -12.76
CA GLU A 66 5.25 -16.98 -14.17
C GLU A 66 4.71 -15.94 -15.16
N GLU A 67 3.64 -15.19 -14.85
CA GLU A 67 3.02 -14.22 -15.79
C GLU A 67 3.47 -12.76 -15.58
N GLY A 68 4.35 -12.50 -14.61
CA GLY A 68 4.67 -11.15 -14.14
C GLY A 68 6.07 -10.61 -14.45
N LEU A 69 6.86 -11.28 -15.30
CA LEU A 69 8.18 -10.85 -15.76
C LEU A 69 8.22 -10.64 -17.27
#